data_AF-A5IY29-F1
#
_entry.id   AF-A5IY29-F1
#
_cell.length_a   1.000
_cell.length_b   1.000
_cell.length_c   1.000
_cell.angle_alpha   90.00
_cell.angle_beta   90.00
_cell.angle_gamma   90.00
#
_symmetry.space_group_name_H-M   'P 1'
#
loop_
_entity.id
_entity.type
_entity.pdbx_description
1 polymer ?
#
loop_
_entity_poly.entity_id
_entity_poly.type
_entity_poly.pdbx_seq_one_letter_code
_entity_poly.pdbx_strand_id
1 'polypeptide(L)'
;MKMNRKILVGLLATSSFTTVPLLAAKCGGTQELNEVIKTLNLGEIKIYEDQKIEVPTAEIILSALTKVNDSEKVKVDVTQLEVKEIKANQAIVEAKKDSKTYKGQVIVTYTLAKAKRVDLATVKKENITGISNFTSDKEMANILKKELKLPNLSEKDFTISLESQATNDKEGKLVIKSAAFSKLIYGTLELVVPKLAIAENSNKKLVEESIAKFKKEAEKTVANLKNIEKWEAIDESKKEEFNKKVEKIKEIANKLKDKYTKTYEKLEKAIKDKSDVDDNAFNELNTEISLVTVTYNSTVKLKVNEKETDYTKVMEELKKLGKLKNGAKEADILIDFSN
;
A
#
# COMPACT_ATOMS: atom_id res chain seq x y z
N MET A 1 75.84 46.50 10.59
CA MET A 1 75.93 46.49 9.12
C MET A 1 76.66 45.22 8.71
N LYS A 2 76.10 44.42 7.80
CA LYS A 2 76.60 43.13 7.26
C LYS A 2 76.64 41.96 8.26
N MET A 3 76.38 40.70 7.94
CA MET A 3 75.74 39.95 6.84
C MET A 3 75.96 38.47 7.25
N ASN A 4 74.95 37.59 7.10
CA ASN A 4 75.12 36.13 6.88
C ASN A 4 75.79 35.28 8.02
N ARG A 5 75.51 33.99 8.25
CA ARG A 5 75.01 32.88 7.42
C ARG A 5 74.79 31.64 8.32
N LYS A 6 73.99 30.68 7.82
CA LYS A 6 74.02 29.21 8.03
C LYS A 6 73.31 28.57 9.26
N ILE A 7 72.14 27.99 8.97
CA ILE A 7 71.74 26.57 9.10
C ILE A 7 72.55 25.70 10.09
N LEU A 8 71.87 25.10 11.08
CA LEU A 8 71.93 23.65 11.33
C LEU A 8 70.73 23.14 12.14
N VAL A 9 70.31 21.94 11.74
CA VAL A 9 69.23 21.06 12.20
C VAL A 9 69.54 20.45 13.58
N GLY A 10 68.51 20.20 14.39
CA GLY A 10 68.58 19.32 15.56
C GLY A 10 67.19 18.85 16.00
N LEU A 11 66.90 17.58 15.73
CA LEU A 11 65.71 16.80 16.15
C LEU A 11 65.56 16.71 17.68
N LEU A 12 64.33 16.34 18.10
CA LEU A 12 63.89 15.50 19.26
C LEU A 12 62.73 16.19 20.01
N ALA A 13 61.70 15.55 20.56
CA ALA A 13 61.04 14.26 20.38
C ALA A 13 59.69 14.36 21.16
N THR A 14 58.64 13.77 20.60
CA THR A 14 57.51 13.08 21.26
C THR A 14 56.88 13.66 22.54
N SER A 15 55.60 14.07 22.45
CA SER A 15 54.55 13.43 23.27
C SER A 15 53.19 13.59 22.60
N SER A 16 52.64 12.46 22.18
CA SER A 16 51.31 12.30 21.64
C SER A 16 50.32 12.42 22.80
N PHE A 17 49.67 13.57 22.94
CA PHE A 17 48.41 13.65 23.67
C PHE A 17 47.33 13.14 22.73
N THR A 18 47.01 11.85 22.82
CA THR A 18 45.72 11.37 22.33
C THR A 18 44.67 12.03 23.20
N THR A 19 44.04 13.09 22.69
CA THR A 19 42.78 13.58 23.21
C THR A 19 41.79 12.42 23.10
N VAL A 20 41.58 11.73 24.21
CA VAL A 20 40.41 10.87 24.38
C VAL A 20 39.22 11.79 24.12
N PRO A 21 38.37 11.54 23.10
CA PRO A 21 37.10 12.22 23.06
C PRO A 21 36.37 11.81 24.34
N LEU A 22 36.20 12.78 25.23
CA LEU A 22 35.26 12.67 26.33
C LEU A 22 33.90 12.42 25.67
N LEU A 23 33.51 11.15 25.54
CA LEU A 23 32.10 10.80 25.41
C LEU A 23 31.50 11.21 26.76
N ALA A 24 31.04 12.45 26.83
CA ALA A 24 30.04 12.83 27.79
C ALA A 24 28.87 11.86 27.59
N ALA A 25 28.74 10.90 28.50
CA ALA A 25 27.51 10.16 28.68
C ALA A 25 26.41 11.21 28.86
N LYS A 26 25.58 11.40 27.84
CA LYS A 26 24.44 12.32 27.89
C LYS A 26 23.45 11.71 28.87
N CYS A 27 23.55 12.10 30.14
CA CYS A 27 22.49 11.95 31.13
C CYS A 27 21.17 12.41 30.50
N GLY A 28 20.10 11.65 30.73
CA GLY A 28 18.78 11.84 30.13
C GLY A 28 18.12 13.19 30.48
N GLY A 29 18.58 14.25 29.83
CA GLY A 29 17.97 15.58 29.88
C GLY A 29 16.91 15.70 28.81
N THR A 30 15.72 16.18 29.21
CA THR A 30 14.68 16.65 28.29
C THR A 30 15.24 17.77 27.42
N GLN A 31 14.89 17.73 26.13
CA GLN A 31 15.36 18.71 25.16
C GLN A 31 14.45 19.94 25.16
N GLU A 32 15.04 21.15 25.10
CA GLU A 32 14.24 22.37 24.97
C GLU A 32 13.53 22.42 23.61
N LEU A 33 12.25 22.82 23.58
CA LEU A 33 11.49 22.83 22.33
C LEU A 33 12.09 23.76 21.27
N ASN A 34 12.68 24.88 21.64
CA ASN A 34 13.37 25.81 20.72
C ASN A 34 14.66 25.20 20.10
N GLU A 35 15.17 24.10 20.65
CA GLU A 35 16.30 23.37 20.08
C GLU A 35 15.86 22.41 18.98
N VAL A 36 14.61 21.92 19.03
CA VAL A 36 14.05 20.95 18.08
C VAL A 36 13.22 21.64 17.01
N ILE A 37 12.35 22.57 17.42
CA ILE A 37 11.45 23.32 16.56
C ILE A 37 12.20 24.57 16.09
N LYS A 38 12.77 24.49 14.89
CA LYS A 38 13.53 25.59 14.27
C LYS A 38 12.66 26.49 13.42
N THR A 39 11.60 25.94 12.84
CA THR A 39 10.66 26.66 12.00
C THR A 39 9.39 26.95 12.79
N LEU A 40 9.21 28.22 13.18
CA LEU A 40 8.06 28.69 13.95
C LEU A 40 6.88 29.12 13.06
N ASN A 41 7.15 29.51 11.80
CA ASN A 41 6.11 29.81 10.83
C ASN A 41 5.67 28.52 10.13
N LEU A 42 4.44 28.08 10.40
CA LEU A 42 3.87 26.84 9.86
C LEU A 42 3.31 27.03 8.43
N GLY A 43 3.33 28.25 7.92
CA GLY A 43 2.79 28.62 6.62
C GLY A 43 1.26 28.69 6.62
N GLU A 44 0.66 28.34 5.49
CA GLU A 44 -0.79 28.34 5.32
C GLU A 44 -1.42 27.05 5.90
N ILE A 45 -2.37 27.24 6.82
CA ILE A 45 -3.20 26.18 7.38
C ILE A 45 -4.60 26.27 6.77
N LYS A 46 -5.09 25.13 6.27
CA LYS A 46 -6.44 25.02 5.73
C LYS A 46 -7.42 24.65 6.82
N ILE A 47 -8.47 25.45 6.97
CA ILE A 47 -9.66 25.12 7.75
C ILE A 47 -10.83 24.89 6.79
N TYR A 48 -11.69 23.93 7.10
CA TYR A 48 -12.75 23.53 6.19
C TYR A 48 -14.09 24.17 6.57
N GLU A 49 -14.75 24.77 5.57
CA GLU A 49 -16.00 25.52 5.76
C GLU A 49 -17.11 24.66 6.38
N ASP A 50 -17.16 23.37 6.05
CA ASP A 50 -18.17 22.44 6.56
C ASP A 50 -18.09 22.21 8.08
N GLN A 51 -16.92 22.43 8.67
CA GLN A 51 -16.70 22.26 10.11
C GLN A 51 -17.18 23.47 10.93
N LYS A 52 -17.51 24.60 10.27
CA LYS A 52 -17.92 25.85 10.92
C LYS A 52 -16.96 26.33 12.02
N ILE A 53 -15.67 26.03 11.87
CA ILE A 53 -14.61 26.49 12.77
C ILE A 53 -13.99 27.78 12.24
N GLU A 54 -13.60 28.68 13.15
CA GLU A 54 -12.92 29.94 12.81
C GLU A 54 -11.40 29.86 13.03
N VAL A 55 -10.95 28.91 13.84
CA VAL A 55 -9.54 28.66 14.17
C VAL A 55 -9.21 27.16 14.01
N PRO A 56 -7.95 26.80 13.70
CA PRO A 56 -7.58 25.40 13.52
C PRO A 56 -7.64 24.62 14.85
N THR A 57 -7.77 23.29 14.78
CA THR A 57 -7.67 22.44 15.97
C THR A 57 -6.20 22.23 16.36
N ALA A 58 -5.97 21.79 17.60
CA ALA A 58 -4.63 21.41 18.07
C ALA A 58 -3.96 20.36 17.15
N GLU A 59 -4.72 19.39 16.69
CA GLU A 59 -4.25 18.33 15.78
C GLU A 59 -3.77 18.88 14.43
N ILE A 60 -4.50 19.85 13.87
CA ILE A 60 -4.10 20.51 12.61
C ILE A 60 -2.79 21.28 12.80
N ILE A 61 -2.63 21.96 13.94
CA ILE A 61 -1.41 22.71 14.26
C ILE A 61 -0.22 21.76 14.44
N LEU A 62 -0.38 20.67 15.20
CA LEU A 62 0.68 19.66 15.41
C LEU A 62 1.07 18.97 14.09
N SER A 63 0.11 18.71 13.20
CA SER A 63 0.40 18.16 11.87
C SER A 63 1.14 19.14 10.97
N ALA A 64 0.83 20.43 11.04
CA ALA A 64 1.56 21.47 10.31
C ALA A 64 2.98 21.64 10.88
N LEU A 65 3.13 21.56 12.20
CA LEU A 65 4.41 21.63 12.90
C LEU A 65 5.39 20.53 12.46
N THR A 66 4.93 19.26 12.43
CA THR A 66 5.78 18.14 11.98
C THR A 66 6.12 18.30 10.51
N LYS A 67 5.18 18.72 9.66
CA LYS A 67 5.45 18.91 8.23
C LYS A 67 6.60 19.90 7.96
N VAL A 68 6.76 20.95 8.78
CA VAL A 68 7.81 21.97 8.56
C VAL A 68 9.08 21.77 9.37
N ASN A 69 9.06 20.91 10.40
CA ASN A 69 10.22 20.67 11.27
C ASN A 69 10.78 19.23 11.18
N ASP A 70 10.00 18.26 10.71
CA ASP A 70 10.50 16.90 10.51
C ASP A 70 11.51 16.86 9.37
N SER A 71 12.58 16.11 9.59
CA SER A 71 13.61 15.79 8.61
C SER A 71 13.95 14.30 8.70
N GLU A 72 14.95 13.84 7.94
CA GLU A 72 15.49 12.49 8.08
C GLU A 72 16.18 12.27 9.42
N LYS A 73 16.75 13.35 10.01
CA LYS A 73 17.57 13.28 11.24
C LYS A 73 16.80 13.66 12.50
N VAL A 74 15.69 14.37 12.36
CA VAL A 74 14.88 14.88 13.47
C VAL A 74 13.42 14.58 13.19
N LYS A 75 12.75 13.87 14.09
CA LYS A 75 11.31 13.65 14.09
C LYS A 75 10.72 14.25 15.35
N VAL A 76 9.76 15.15 15.19
CA VAL A 76 9.07 15.78 16.32
C VAL A 76 8.03 14.80 16.85
N ASP A 77 8.20 14.36 18.09
CA ASP A 77 7.23 13.49 18.75
C ASP A 77 6.06 14.30 19.29
N VAL A 78 5.04 14.50 18.46
CA VAL A 78 3.83 15.26 18.82
C VAL A 78 3.02 14.63 19.95
N THR A 79 3.23 13.34 20.28
CA THR A 79 2.53 12.71 21.41
C THR A 79 2.94 13.31 22.76
N GLN A 80 4.10 13.97 22.80
CA GLN A 80 4.68 14.64 23.95
C GLN A 80 4.32 16.13 24.05
N LEU A 81 3.51 16.65 23.12
CA LEU A 81 3.19 18.06 22.99
C LEU A 81 1.71 18.31 23.24
N GLU A 82 1.40 19.51 23.73
CA GLU A 82 0.05 20.07 23.76
C GLU A 82 0.02 21.46 23.11
N VAL A 83 -1.16 21.88 22.66
CA VAL A 83 -1.36 23.19 22.01
C VAL A 83 -2.36 24.00 22.80
N LYS A 84 -1.97 25.23 23.17
CA LYS A 84 -2.77 26.19 23.94
C LYS A 84 -2.87 27.52 23.20
N GLU A 85 -3.80 28.36 23.66
CA GLU A 85 -4.02 29.71 23.15
C GLU A 85 -4.12 29.82 21.61
N ILE A 86 -4.92 28.94 21.01
CA ILE A 86 -5.11 28.91 19.57
C ILE A 86 -5.88 30.16 19.13
N LYS A 87 -5.26 30.96 18.26
CA LYS A 87 -5.80 32.19 17.67
C LYS A 87 -5.80 32.08 16.14
N ALA A 88 -6.35 33.06 15.45
CA ALA A 88 -6.45 33.04 13.99
C ALA A 88 -5.09 33.03 13.25
N ASN A 89 -4.00 33.44 13.88
CA ASN A 89 -2.69 33.56 13.24
C ASN A 89 -1.52 32.98 14.05
N GLN A 90 -1.80 32.42 15.23
CA GLN A 90 -0.76 31.89 16.11
C GLN A 90 -1.32 30.90 17.13
N ALA A 91 -0.44 30.08 17.71
CA ALA A 91 -0.74 29.23 18.86
C ALA A 91 0.52 29.02 19.72
N ILE A 92 0.34 28.58 20.96
CA ILE A 92 1.43 28.14 21.83
C ILE A 92 1.51 26.62 21.76
N VAL A 93 2.69 26.10 21.42
CA VAL A 93 3.01 24.67 21.49
C VAL A 93 3.94 24.47 22.68
N GLU A 94 3.55 23.63 23.62
CA GLU A 94 4.33 23.36 24.82
C GLU A 94 4.51 21.87 25.07
N ALA A 95 5.58 21.53 25.77
CA ALA A 95 5.79 20.16 26.22
C ALA A 95 4.73 19.82 27.26
N LYS A 96 4.11 18.65 27.14
CA LYS A 96 3.20 18.15 28.17
C LYS A 96 3.91 18.08 29.52
N LYS A 97 3.15 18.28 30.59
CA LYS A 97 3.69 18.26 31.96
C LYS A 97 4.40 16.95 32.34
N ASP A 98 3.97 15.84 31.76
CA ASP A 98 4.54 14.50 31.92
C ASP A 98 5.50 14.10 30.79
N SER A 99 5.90 15.05 29.93
CA SER A 99 6.81 14.76 28.83
C SER A 99 8.17 14.29 29.34
N LYS A 100 8.64 13.17 28.79
CA LYS A 100 9.98 12.63 29.04
C LYS A 100 11.00 13.09 28.00
N THR A 101 10.53 13.71 26.93
CA THR A 101 11.34 14.04 25.76
C THR A 101 11.63 15.53 25.69
N TYR A 102 10.65 16.37 25.98
CA TYR A 102 10.73 17.82 25.75
C TYR A 102 10.45 18.63 27.02
N LYS A 103 10.93 19.87 27.03
CA LYS A 103 10.55 20.92 27.99
C LYS A 103 10.44 22.28 27.31
N GLY A 104 9.78 23.21 27.99
CA GLY A 104 9.56 24.58 27.50
C GLY A 104 8.37 24.71 26.56
N GLN A 105 8.28 25.86 25.90
CA GLN A 105 7.22 26.22 24.96
C GLN A 105 7.78 27.05 23.80
N VAL A 106 7.06 27.04 22.68
CA VAL A 106 7.31 27.90 21.53
C VAL A 106 6.01 28.52 21.04
N ILE A 107 6.11 29.72 20.48
CA ILE A 107 4.99 30.38 19.80
C ILE A 107 5.15 30.11 18.31
N VAL A 108 4.12 29.51 17.70
CA VAL A 108 4.08 29.25 16.26
C VAL A 108 3.12 30.21 15.59
N THR A 109 3.43 30.60 14.36
CA THR A 109 2.62 31.50 13.54
C THR A 109 2.15 30.82 12.26
N TYR A 110 1.02 31.24 11.74
CA TYR A 110 0.43 30.70 10.51
C TYR A 110 -0.56 31.67 9.89
N THR A 111 -0.90 31.44 8.62
CA THR A 111 -2.04 32.07 7.96
C THR A 111 -3.16 31.05 7.77
N LEU A 112 -4.41 31.51 7.72
CA LEU A 112 -5.57 30.65 7.49
C LEU A 112 -6.08 30.80 6.06
N ALA A 113 -6.33 29.66 5.42
CA ALA A 113 -7.09 29.58 4.18
C ALA A 113 -8.36 28.77 4.43
N LYS A 114 -9.50 29.33 4.02
CA LYS A 114 -10.75 28.58 3.97
C LYS A 114 -10.73 27.66 2.76
N ALA A 115 -11.01 26.39 2.98
CA ALA A 115 -11.08 25.38 1.95
C ALA A 115 -12.47 24.73 1.94
N LYS A 116 -12.95 24.42 0.74
CA LYS A 116 -14.20 23.69 0.53
C LYS A 116 -13.90 22.22 0.33
N ARG A 117 -14.67 21.37 1.00
CA ARG A 117 -14.77 19.93 0.74
C ARG A 117 -16.11 19.63 0.10
N VAL A 118 -16.20 18.51 -0.60
CA VAL A 118 -17.45 18.07 -1.22
C VAL A 118 -18.19 17.15 -0.24
N ASP A 119 -19.47 17.42 -0.03
CA ASP A 119 -20.32 16.57 0.80
C ASP A 119 -20.64 15.27 0.06
N LEU A 120 -20.37 14.12 0.67
CA LEU A 120 -20.78 12.82 0.14
C LEU A 120 -22.29 12.71 -0.06
N ALA A 121 -23.10 13.47 0.68
CA ALA A 121 -24.54 13.52 0.49
C ALA A 121 -24.97 14.17 -0.85
N THR A 122 -24.08 14.89 -1.53
CA THR A 122 -24.36 15.52 -2.84
C THR A 122 -24.17 14.57 -4.03
N VAL A 123 -23.66 13.37 -3.78
CA VAL A 123 -23.50 12.33 -4.80
C VAL A 123 -24.85 11.93 -5.37
N LYS A 124 -25.01 11.96 -6.69
CA LYS A 124 -26.21 11.48 -7.37
C LYS A 124 -26.17 9.96 -7.42
N LYS A 125 -26.95 9.32 -6.55
CA LYS A 125 -26.93 7.86 -6.37
C LYS A 125 -27.31 7.13 -7.65
N GLU A 126 -28.18 7.71 -8.47
CA GLU A 126 -28.59 7.21 -9.77
C GLU A 126 -27.45 7.08 -10.80
N ASN A 127 -26.35 7.83 -10.63
CA ASN A 127 -25.18 7.74 -11.49
C ASN A 127 -24.21 6.61 -11.07
N ILE A 128 -24.42 6.02 -9.90
CA ILE A 128 -23.57 4.96 -9.37
C ILE A 128 -24.16 3.61 -9.78
N THR A 129 -23.58 3.03 -10.82
CA THR A 129 -23.94 1.71 -11.33
C THR A 129 -22.79 0.71 -11.18
N GLY A 130 -23.10 -0.59 -11.15
CA GLY A 130 -22.08 -1.65 -11.15
C GLY A 130 -21.43 -1.93 -9.79
N ILE A 131 -22.09 -1.51 -8.70
CA ILE A 131 -21.68 -1.88 -7.33
C ILE A 131 -22.26 -3.25 -6.94
N SER A 132 -21.57 -3.95 -6.05
CA SER A 132 -21.94 -5.28 -5.55
C SER A 132 -21.53 -5.43 -4.07
N ASN A 133 -21.85 -6.58 -3.47
CA ASN A 133 -21.38 -6.92 -2.12
C ASN A 133 -19.86 -6.87 -1.95
N PHE A 134 -19.10 -6.94 -3.05
CA PHE A 134 -17.64 -7.00 -3.05
C PHE A 134 -16.98 -5.76 -3.63
N THR A 135 -17.72 -4.65 -3.80
CA THR A 135 -17.14 -3.40 -4.29
C THR A 135 -15.98 -2.96 -3.40
N SER A 136 -14.80 -2.89 -4.00
CA SER A 136 -13.55 -2.53 -3.32
C SER A 136 -13.41 -1.02 -3.12
N ASP A 137 -12.55 -0.62 -2.17
CA ASP A 137 -12.20 0.78 -1.95
C ASP A 137 -11.66 1.44 -3.23
N LYS A 138 -10.87 0.72 -4.03
CA LYS A 138 -10.30 1.23 -5.27
C LYS A 138 -11.37 1.47 -6.33
N GLU A 139 -12.33 0.57 -6.47
CA GLU A 139 -13.46 0.73 -7.40
C GLU A 139 -14.32 1.92 -6.98
N MET A 140 -14.68 2.01 -5.69
CA MET A 140 -15.44 3.13 -5.15
C MET A 140 -14.70 4.45 -5.31
N ALA A 141 -13.39 4.50 -5.10
CA ALA A 141 -12.60 5.69 -5.32
C ALA A 141 -12.70 6.15 -6.78
N ASN A 142 -12.66 5.22 -7.75
CA ASN A 142 -12.82 5.55 -9.17
C ASN A 142 -14.22 6.05 -9.52
N ILE A 143 -15.26 5.51 -8.88
CA ILE A 143 -16.64 5.98 -9.04
C ILE A 143 -16.76 7.41 -8.47
N LEU A 144 -16.36 7.63 -7.22
CA LEU A 144 -16.45 8.93 -6.56
C LEU A 144 -15.58 10.01 -7.24
N LYS A 145 -14.39 9.65 -7.76
CA LYS A 145 -13.56 10.56 -8.57
C LYS A 145 -14.34 11.16 -9.74
N LYS A 146 -15.08 10.31 -10.47
CA LYS A 146 -15.84 10.71 -11.66
C LYS A 146 -17.06 11.53 -11.26
N GLU A 147 -17.83 11.01 -10.30
CA GLU A 147 -19.10 11.62 -9.88
C GLU A 147 -18.89 12.99 -9.23
N LEU A 148 -17.89 13.11 -8.34
CA LEU A 148 -17.58 14.36 -7.64
C LEU A 148 -16.60 15.25 -8.39
N LYS A 149 -16.06 14.79 -9.53
CA LYS A 149 -15.01 15.49 -10.31
C LYS A 149 -13.76 15.79 -9.47
N LEU A 150 -13.34 14.84 -8.63
CA LEU A 150 -12.20 14.96 -7.73
C LEU A 150 -11.07 13.99 -8.14
N PRO A 151 -10.22 14.31 -9.14
CA PRO A 151 -9.23 13.37 -9.68
C PRO A 151 -8.21 12.85 -8.65
N ASN A 152 -7.97 13.62 -7.59
CA ASN A 152 -7.00 13.30 -6.53
C ASN A 152 -7.59 12.50 -5.35
N LEU A 153 -8.89 12.20 -5.36
CA LEU A 153 -9.53 11.39 -4.32
C LEU A 153 -8.91 9.98 -4.30
N SER A 154 -8.73 9.37 -3.12
CA SER A 154 -8.09 8.06 -3.01
C SER A 154 -8.78 7.18 -1.97
N GLU A 155 -8.36 5.92 -1.84
CA GLU A 155 -8.92 5.01 -0.83
C GLU A 155 -8.65 5.51 0.61
N LYS A 156 -7.71 6.43 0.80
CA LYS A 156 -7.41 7.02 2.12
C LYS A 156 -8.43 8.07 2.57
N ASP A 157 -9.28 8.54 1.66
CA ASP A 157 -10.22 9.63 1.92
C ASP A 157 -11.56 9.17 2.50
N PHE A 158 -11.82 7.86 2.50
CA PHE A 158 -13.07 7.28 3.00
C PHE A 158 -12.87 5.85 3.48
N THR A 159 -13.89 5.30 4.12
CA THR A 159 -14.02 3.88 4.44
C THR A 159 -15.33 3.36 3.88
N ILE A 160 -15.34 2.12 3.40
CA ILE A 160 -16.55 1.41 2.99
C ILE A 160 -16.95 0.41 4.09
N SER A 161 -18.24 0.27 4.33
CA SER A 161 -18.81 -0.75 5.20
C SER A 161 -20.04 -1.36 4.54
N LEU A 162 -20.11 -2.70 4.56
CA LEU A 162 -21.26 -3.45 4.07
C LEU A 162 -22.20 -3.71 5.25
N GLU A 163 -23.22 -2.87 5.39
CA GLU A 163 -24.20 -2.96 6.48
C GLU A 163 -25.18 -4.11 6.27
N SER A 164 -25.52 -4.41 5.00
CA SER A 164 -26.27 -5.61 4.64
C SER A 164 -25.83 -6.14 3.28
N GLN A 165 -25.72 -7.46 3.18
CA GLN A 165 -25.45 -8.13 1.91
C GLN A 165 -26.71 -8.14 1.05
N ALA A 166 -26.56 -7.84 -0.24
CA ALA A 166 -27.57 -8.14 -1.25
C ALA A 166 -27.67 -9.65 -1.44
N THR A 167 -28.90 -10.14 -1.51
CA THR A 167 -29.26 -11.53 -1.83
C THR A 167 -30.14 -11.54 -3.08
N ASN A 168 -30.64 -12.71 -3.46
CA ASN A 168 -31.62 -12.84 -4.54
C ASN A 168 -32.98 -12.22 -4.16
N ASP A 169 -33.35 -12.22 -2.88
CA ASP A 169 -34.63 -11.74 -2.38
C ASP A 169 -34.57 -10.31 -1.83
N LYS A 170 -33.39 -9.81 -1.42
CA LYS A 170 -33.22 -8.52 -0.75
C LYS A 170 -32.05 -7.71 -1.31
N GLU A 171 -32.23 -6.40 -1.29
CA GLU A 171 -31.17 -5.45 -1.62
C GLU A 171 -30.16 -5.37 -0.47
N GLY A 172 -28.91 -5.08 -0.82
CA GLY A 172 -27.86 -4.81 0.15
C GLY A 172 -27.70 -3.32 0.43
N LYS A 173 -26.86 -2.99 1.40
CA LYS A 173 -26.54 -1.61 1.78
C LYS A 173 -25.05 -1.45 1.98
N LEU A 174 -24.45 -0.58 1.16
CA LEU A 174 -23.09 -0.09 1.33
C LEU A 174 -23.12 1.32 1.93
N VAL A 175 -22.27 1.54 2.92
CA VAL A 175 -22.07 2.85 3.55
C VAL A 175 -20.65 3.29 3.32
N ILE A 176 -20.50 4.49 2.78
CA ILE A 176 -19.22 5.14 2.53
C ILE A 176 -19.14 6.34 3.45
N LYS A 177 -18.14 6.35 4.34
CA LYS A 177 -17.94 7.44 5.30
C LYS A 177 -16.63 8.14 5.01
N SER A 178 -16.63 9.48 4.98
CA SER A 178 -15.39 10.24 4.82
C SER A 178 -14.43 9.96 5.97
N ALA A 179 -13.15 9.75 5.66
CA ALA A 179 -12.10 9.66 6.66
C ALA A 179 -11.99 11.00 7.41
N ALA A 180 -11.70 10.95 8.72
CA ALA A 180 -11.64 12.14 9.56
C ALA A 180 -10.66 13.21 9.04
N PHE A 181 -9.56 12.77 8.43
CA PHE A 181 -8.49 13.61 7.89
C PHE A 181 -8.61 13.86 6.38
N SER A 182 -9.72 13.49 5.72
CA SER A 182 -9.88 13.77 4.29
C SER A 182 -9.92 15.28 4.05
N LYS A 183 -9.14 15.70 3.06
CA LYS A 183 -9.04 17.11 2.63
C LYS A 183 -9.97 17.43 1.47
N LEU A 184 -10.69 16.43 0.95
CA LEU A 184 -11.44 16.51 -0.29
C LEU A 184 -12.94 16.33 -0.08
N ILE A 185 -13.33 15.42 0.82
CA ILE A 185 -14.73 15.05 1.06
C ILE A 185 -15.07 15.07 2.54
N TYR A 186 -16.36 15.14 2.85
CA TYR A 186 -16.90 14.97 4.20
C TYR A 186 -18.27 14.27 4.15
N GLY A 187 -18.75 13.80 5.31
CA GLY A 187 -20.08 13.22 5.45
C GLY A 187 -20.14 11.72 5.17
N THR A 188 -21.34 11.26 4.80
CA THR A 188 -21.65 9.84 4.57
C THR A 188 -22.50 9.70 3.32
N LEU A 189 -22.21 8.68 2.51
CA LEU A 189 -23.01 8.24 1.38
C LEU A 189 -23.53 6.83 1.65
N GLU A 190 -24.84 6.65 1.55
CA GLU A 190 -25.47 5.33 1.59
C GLU A 190 -25.93 4.92 0.19
N LEU A 191 -25.51 3.74 -0.24
CA LEU A 191 -25.85 3.14 -1.53
C LEU A 191 -26.61 1.84 -1.33
N VAL A 192 -27.65 1.68 -2.16
CA VAL A 192 -28.38 0.43 -2.28
C VAL A 192 -27.60 -0.47 -3.23
N VAL A 193 -27.19 -1.63 -2.76
CA VAL A 193 -26.65 -2.68 -3.62
C VAL A 193 -27.83 -3.40 -4.24
N PRO A 194 -27.98 -3.41 -5.59
CA PRO A 194 -29.08 -4.10 -6.22
C PRO A 194 -29.15 -5.56 -5.80
N LYS A 195 -30.36 -6.12 -5.76
CA LYS A 195 -30.54 -7.57 -5.58
C LYS A 195 -29.64 -8.31 -6.55
N LEU A 196 -29.09 -9.43 -6.10
CA LEU A 196 -28.41 -10.34 -7.01
C LEU A 196 -29.45 -10.76 -8.05
N ALA A 197 -29.20 -10.42 -9.32
CA ALA A 197 -30.07 -10.84 -10.39
C ALA A 197 -30.19 -12.36 -10.30
N ILE A 198 -31.42 -12.89 -10.34
CA ILE A 198 -31.65 -14.28 -10.73
C ILE A 198 -31.27 -14.33 -12.21
N ALA A 199 -29.97 -14.35 -12.49
CA ALA A 199 -29.55 -14.99 -13.71
C ALA A 199 -29.99 -16.45 -13.58
N GLU A 200 -30.28 -17.09 -14.69
CA GLU A 200 -30.40 -18.55 -14.85
C GLU A 200 -29.07 -19.29 -14.51
N ASN A 201 -28.27 -18.75 -13.58
CA ASN A 201 -27.00 -19.24 -13.12
C ASN A 201 -27.17 -19.77 -11.71
N SER A 202 -27.59 -21.02 -11.63
CA SER A 202 -27.50 -21.83 -10.40
C SER A 202 -26.13 -21.69 -9.76
N ASN A 203 -26.05 -21.81 -8.43
CA ASN A 203 -24.76 -21.89 -7.72
C ASN A 203 -23.86 -22.97 -8.34
N LYS A 204 -24.46 -24.04 -8.86
CA LYS A 204 -23.77 -25.05 -9.66
C LYS A 204 -23.02 -24.46 -10.87
N LYS A 205 -23.67 -23.59 -11.67
CA LYS A 205 -23.06 -22.96 -12.85
C LYS A 205 -21.86 -22.08 -12.48
N LEU A 206 -21.92 -21.36 -11.37
CA LEU A 206 -20.78 -20.56 -10.87
C LEU A 206 -19.58 -21.45 -10.49
N VAL A 207 -19.86 -22.62 -9.90
CA VAL A 207 -18.82 -23.61 -9.62
C VAL A 207 -18.26 -24.21 -10.93
N GLU A 208 -19.10 -24.49 -11.92
CA GLU A 208 -18.69 -24.96 -13.25
C GLU A 208 -17.79 -23.95 -13.98
N GLU A 209 -18.11 -22.66 -13.93
CA GLU A 209 -17.28 -21.58 -14.49
C GLU A 209 -15.90 -21.52 -13.79
N SER A 210 -15.88 -21.71 -12.47
CA SER A 210 -14.63 -21.77 -11.69
C SER A 210 -13.79 -22.99 -12.05
N ILE A 211 -14.41 -24.16 -12.24
CA ILE A 211 -13.76 -25.38 -12.73
C ILE A 211 -13.12 -25.13 -14.10
N ALA A 212 -13.87 -24.57 -15.04
CA ALA A 212 -13.37 -24.29 -16.39
C ALA A 212 -12.16 -23.34 -16.37
N LYS A 213 -12.23 -22.29 -15.54
CA LYS A 213 -11.11 -21.36 -15.33
C LYS A 213 -9.88 -22.08 -14.78
N PHE A 214 -10.02 -22.87 -13.72
CA PHE A 214 -8.88 -23.56 -13.09
C PHE A 214 -8.26 -24.63 -13.99
N LYS A 215 -9.04 -25.31 -14.83
CA LYS A 215 -8.47 -26.21 -15.86
C LYS A 215 -7.59 -25.45 -16.83
N LYS A 216 -8.07 -24.32 -17.37
CA LYS A 216 -7.31 -23.47 -18.29
C LYS A 216 -6.02 -22.94 -17.65
N GLU A 217 -6.07 -22.50 -16.39
CA GLU A 217 -4.88 -22.05 -15.66
C GLU A 217 -3.90 -23.19 -15.37
N ALA A 218 -4.38 -24.40 -15.05
CA ALA A 218 -3.52 -25.57 -14.90
C ALA A 218 -2.81 -25.91 -16.23
N GLU A 219 -3.52 -25.90 -17.35
CA GLU A 219 -2.92 -26.09 -18.68
C GLU A 219 -1.88 -25.03 -19.02
N LYS A 220 -2.15 -23.76 -18.68
CA LYS A 220 -1.20 -22.65 -18.82
C LYS A 220 0.09 -22.90 -18.03
N THR A 221 -0.01 -23.35 -16.77
CA THR A 221 1.18 -23.67 -15.97
C THR A 221 1.98 -24.87 -16.52
N VAL A 222 1.31 -25.85 -17.13
CA VAL A 222 1.97 -26.95 -17.85
C VAL A 222 2.70 -26.44 -19.09
N ALA A 223 2.10 -25.51 -19.84
CA ALA A 223 2.75 -24.87 -20.97
C ALA A 223 4.00 -24.08 -20.53
N ASN A 224 3.92 -23.32 -19.42
CA ASN A 224 5.07 -22.61 -18.85
C ASN A 224 6.24 -23.56 -18.53
N LEU A 225 5.97 -24.71 -17.93
CA LEU A 225 6.99 -25.74 -17.64
C LEU A 225 7.66 -26.28 -18.90
N LYS A 226 6.89 -26.56 -19.96
CA LYS A 226 7.44 -27.00 -21.25
C LYS A 226 8.22 -25.89 -21.95
N ASN A 227 7.77 -24.64 -21.80
CA ASN A 227 8.37 -23.51 -22.49
C ASN A 227 9.71 -23.10 -21.86
N ILE A 228 9.86 -23.14 -20.52
CA ILE A 228 11.13 -22.80 -19.88
C ILE A 228 12.28 -23.73 -20.27
N GLU A 229 12.00 -24.99 -20.64
CA GLU A 229 13.01 -25.95 -21.11
C GLU A 229 13.62 -25.56 -22.47
N LYS A 230 12.96 -24.68 -23.23
CA LYS A 230 13.43 -24.17 -24.52
C LYS A 230 14.34 -22.94 -24.39
N TRP A 231 14.55 -22.45 -23.17
CA TRP A 231 15.47 -21.36 -22.87
C TRP A 231 16.83 -21.89 -22.41
N GLU A 232 17.86 -21.13 -22.69
CA GLU A 232 19.21 -21.32 -22.17
C GLU A 232 19.85 -19.97 -21.82
N ALA A 233 20.90 -19.98 -21.01
CA ALA A 233 21.63 -18.77 -20.67
C ALA A 233 22.21 -18.11 -21.93
N ILE A 234 22.22 -16.77 -21.96
CA ILE A 234 22.72 -16.04 -23.14
C ILE A 234 24.23 -16.29 -23.35
N ASP A 235 24.98 -16.35 -22.24
CA ASP A 235 26.40 -16.67 -22.14
C ASP A 235 26.74 -17.28 -20.76
N GLU A 236 28.00 -17.72 -20.58
CA GLU A 236 28.47 -18.38 -19.36
C GLU A 236 28.46 -17.44 -18.13
N SER A 237 28.61 -16.12 -18.31
CA SER A 237 28.59 -15.14 -17.21
C SER A 237 27.21 -14.99 -16.56
N LYS A 238 26.14 -15.29 -17.32
CA LYS A 238 24.74 -15.21 -16.86
C LYS A 238 24.15 -16.54 -16.41
N LYS A 239 24.90 -17.63 -16.55
CA LYS A 239 24.39 -19.00 -16.35
C LYS A 239 23.88 -19.27 -14.93
N GLU A 240 24.57 -18.79 -13.91
CA GLU A 240 24.13 -18.99 -12.52
C GLU A 240 22.82 -18.24 -12.22
N GLU A 241 22.73 -16.97 -12.61
CA GLU A 241 21.55 -16.13 -12.43
C GLU A 241 20.35 -16.68 -13.21
N PHE A 242 20.58 -17.09 -14.46
CA PHE A 242 19.58 -17.75 -15.30
C PHE A 242 19.05 -19.04 -14.66
N ASN A 243 19.94 -19.93 -14.20
CA ASN A 243 19.53 -21.20 -13.59
C ASN A 243 18.70 -21.00 -12.32
N LYS A 244 19.07 -20.04 -11.45
CA LYS A 244 18.26 -19.68 -10.28
C LYS A 244 16.85 -19.20 -10.67
N LYS A 245 16.75 -18.41 -11.75
CA LYS A 245 15.45 -17.93 -12.25
C LYS A 245 14.60 -19.06 -12.81
N VAL A 246 15.20 -19.96 -13.62
CA VAL A 246 14.55 -21.15 -14.18
C VAL A 246 13.99 -22.04 -13.07
N GLU A 247 14.79 -22.34 -12.06
CA GLU A 247 14.36 -23.17 -10.92
C GLU A 247 13.17 -22.52 -10.20
N LYS A 248 13.20 -21.20 -10.02
CA LYS A 248 12.08 -20.50 -9.38
C LYS A 248 10.80 -20.50 -10.23
N ILE A 249 10.92 -20.35 -11.55
CA ILE A 249 9.79 -20.48 -12.48
C ILE A 249 9.17 -21.87 -12.39
N LYS A 250 10.00 -22.92 -12.39
CA LYS A 250 9.53 -24.31 -12.25
C LYS A 250 8.86 -24.53 -10.90
N GLU A 251 9.42 -24.02 -9.81
CA GLU A 251 8.82 -24.11 -8.48
C GLU A 251 7.42 -23.49 -8.44
N ILE A 252 7.29 -22.26 -8.96
CA ILE A 252 6.01 -21.52 -9.01
C ILE A 252 5.00 -22.27 -9.88
N ALA A 253 5.39 -22.65 -11.10
CA ALA A 253 4.51 -23.34 -12.03
C ALA A 253 4.01 -24.69 -11.46
N ASN A 254 4.88 -25.47 -10.81
CA ASN A 254 4.48 -26.71 -10.17
C ASN A 254 3.50 -26.47 -9.00
N LYS A 255 3.78 -25.51 -8.12
CA LYS A 255 2.87 -25.17 -7.00
C LYS A 255 1.49 -24.75 -7.49
N LEU A 256 1.43 -23.90 -8.50
CA LEU A 256 0.16 -23.44 -9.07
C LEU A 256 -0.57 -24.57 -9.79
N LYS A 257 0.13 -25.35 -10.63
CA LYS A 257 -0.43 -26.52 -11.30
C LYS A 257 -1.11 -27.45 -10.30
N ASP A 258 -0.41 -27.81 -9.22
CA ASP A 258 -0.93 -28.67 -8.17
C ASP A 258 -2.17 -28.08 -7.51
N LYS A 259 -2.13 -26.77 -7.19
CA LYS A 259 -3.24 -26.09 -6.53
C LYS A 259 -4.48 -26.02 -7.43
N TYR A 260 -4.33 -25.59 -8.69
CA TYR A 260 -5.43 -25.54 -9.64
C TYR A 260 -6.03 -26.93 -9.86
N THR A 261 -5.18 -27.95 -10.05
CA THR A 261 -5.60 -29.34 -10.29
C THR A 261 -6.41 -29.89 -9.12
N LYS A 262 -5.83 -29.86 -7.91
CA LYS A 262 -6.51 -30.35 -6.70
C LYS A 262 -7.82 -29.61 -6.44
N THR A 263 -7.86 -28.29 -6.69
CA THR A 263 -9.08 -27.52 -6.48
C THR A 263 -10.16 -27.88 -7.49
N TYR A 264 -9.88 -27.88 -8.80
CA TYR A 264 -10.94 -28.19 -9.77
C TYR A 264 -11.45 -29.62 -9.64
N GLU A 265 -10.58 -30.60 -9.35
CA GLU A 265 -11.00 -32.00 -9.12
C GLU A 265 -11.91 -32.12 -7.90
N LYS A 266 -11.60 -31.38 -6.82
CA LYS A 266 -12.45 -31.32 -5.62
C LYS A 266 -13.81 -30.70 -5.94
N LEU A 267 -13.84 -29.59 -6.68
CA LEU A 267 -15.07 -28.93 -7.09
C LEU A 267 -15.93 -29.83 -8.00
N GLU A 268 -15.33 -30.46 -9.01
CA GLU A 268 -16.01 -31.40 -9.91
C GLU A 268 -16.66 -32.55 -9.13
N LYS A 269 -15.93 -33.14 -8.18
CA LYS A 269 -16.46 -34.20 -7.33
C LYS A 269 -17.63 -33.71 -6.47
N ALA A 270 -17.57 -32.47 -5.98
CA ALA A 270 -18.58 -31.91 -5.08
C ALA A 270 -19.90 -31.54 -5.77
N ILE A 271 -19.85 -31.24 -7.08
CA ILE A 271 -21.05 -30.90 -7.88
C ILE A 271 -21.53 -32.06 -8.77
N LYS A 272 -20.78 -33.17 -8.80
CA LYS A 272 -21.10 -34.35 -9.59
C LYS A 272 -22.52 -34.85 -9.25
N ASP A 273 -23.30 -35.11 -10.30
CA ASP A 273 -24.67 -35.64 -10.22
C ASP A 273 -25.68 -34.74 -9.49
N LYS A 274 -25.29 -33.51 -9.13
CA LYS A 274 -26.21 -32.52 -8.54
C LYS A 274 -26.92 -31.72 -9.62
N SER A 275 -28.22 -31.48 -9.47
CA SER A 275 -28.97 -30.56 -10.34
C SER A 275 -28.70 -29.09 -9.98
N ASP A 276 -28.46 -28.81 -8.69
CA ASP A 276 -28.12 -27.49 -8.14
C ASP A 276 -27.24 -27.62 -6.88
N VAL A 277 -26.71 -26.51 -6.37
CA VAL A 277 -25.90 -26.41 -5.15
C VAL A 277 -26.59 -25.42 -4.21
N ASP A 278 -26.95 -25.82 -3.00
CA ASP A 278 -27.51 -24.90 -2.01
C ASP A 278 -26.45 -23.90 -1.50
N ASP A 279 -26.89 -22.81 -0.86
CA ASP A 279 -26.03 -21.70 -0.45
C ASP A 279 -24.95 -22.12 0.58
N ASN A 280 -25.25 -23.07 1.46
CA ASN A 280 -24.27 -23.54 2.45
C ASN A 280 -23.16 -24.34 1.76
N ALA A 281 -23.54 -25.28 0.90
CA ALA A 281 -22.59 -26.03 0.09
C ALA A 281 -21.79 -25.11 -0.84
N PHE A 282 -22.42 -24.08 -1.41
CA PHE A 282 -21.74 -23.10 -2.24
C PHE A 282 -20.70 -22.30 -1.44
N ASN A 283 -21.01 -21.84 -0.23
CA ASN A 283 -20.08 -21.11 0.62
C ASN A 283 -18.83 -21.93 0.99
N GLU A 284 -19.00 -23.23 1.25
CA GLU A 284 -17.86 -24.14 1.48
C GLU A 284 -16.98 -24.26 0.23
N LEU A 285 -17.59 -24.43 -0.95
CA LEU A 285 -16.85 -24.51 -2.23
C LEU A 285 -16.17 -23.19 -2.58
N ASN A 286 -16.81 -22.06 -2.29
CA ASN A 286 -16.27 -20.72 -2.52
C ASN A 286 -15.05 -20.42 -1.64
N THR A 287 -14.99 -21.02 -0.45
CA THR A 287 -13.78 -20.98 0.39
C THR A 287 -12.60 -21.67 -0.31
N GLU A 288 -12.84 -22.83 -0.92
CA GLU A 288 -11.81 -23.55 -1.69
C GLU A 288 -11.35 -22.78 -2.93
N ILE A 289 -12.28 -22.15 -3.65
CA ILE A 289 -12.01 -21.25 -4.78
C ILE A 289 -11.12 -20.09 -4.30
N SER A 290 -11.45 -19.48 -3.17
CA SER A 290 -10.70 -18.33 -2.61
C SER A 290 -9.27 -18.70 -2.20
N LEU A 291 -9.04 -19.92 -1.69
CA LEU A 291 -7.71 -20.40 -1.34
C LEU A 291 -6.77 -20.50 -2.56
N VAL A 292 -7.30 -20.64 -3.78
CA VAL A 292 -6.49 -20.58 -5.00
C VAL A 292 -5.92 -19.17 -5.18
N THR A 293 -6.72 -18.13 -5.00
CA THR A 293 -6.28 -16.73 -5.09
C THR A 293 -5.21 -16.42 -4.04
N VAL A 294 -5.38 -16.90 -2.81
CA VAL A 294 -4.38 -16.74 -1.74
C VAL A 294 -3.06 -17.41 -2.14
N THR A 295 -3.11 -18.64 -2.65
CA THR A 295 -1.94 -19.39 -3.09
C THR A 295 -1.25 -18.69 -4.27
N TYR A 296 -2.02 -18.18 -5.22
CA TYR A 296 -1.52 -17.42 -6.35
C TYR A 296 -0.77 -16.17 -5.90
N ASN A 297 -1.39 -15.34 -5.05
CA ASN A 297 -0.77 -14.12 -4.56
C ASN A 297 0.51 -14.41 -3.77
N SER A 298 0.50 -15.43 -2.90
CA SER A 298 1.69 -15.79 -2.13
C SER A 298 2.80 -16.41 -2.97
N THR A 299 2.51 -16.95 -4.16
CA THR A 299 3.50 -17.61 -5.00
C THR A 299 4.04 -16.71 -6.13
N VAL A 300 3.16 -15.94 -6.76
CA VAL A 300 3.46 -15.10 -7.93
C VAL A 300 3.78 -13.66 -7.54
N LYS A 301 3.10 -13.12 -6.53
CA LYS A 301 3.24 -11.73 -6.05
C LYS A 301 3.76 -11.72 -4.61
N LEU A 302 4.86 -12.44 -4.41
CA LEU A 302 5.43 -12.66 -3.10
C LEU A 302 5.94 -11.33 -2.52
N LYS A 303 5.42 -10.94 -1.36
CA LYS A 303 5.94 -9.81 -0.57
C LYS A 303 6.75 -10.35 0.60
N VAL A 304 8.07 -10.16 0.55
CA VAL A 304 8.99 -10.51 1.66
C VAL A 304 9.75 -9.26 2.05
N ASN A 305 9.68 -8.88 3.33
CA ASN A 305 10.42 -7.76 3.91
C ASN A 305 10.29 -6.47 3.07
N GLU A 306 9.05 -6.10 2.74
CA GLU A 306 8.69 -4.91 1.95
C GLU A 306 9.16 -4.88 0.48
N LYS A 307 9.86 -5.91 0.01
CA LYS A 307 10.16 -6.11 -1.42
C LYS A 307 9.11 -7.02 -2.05
N GLU A 308 8.40 -6.49 -3.04
CA GLU A 308 7.46 -7.24 -3.87
C GLU A 308 8.22 -7.86 -5.04
N THR A 309 8.18 -9.19 -5.15
CA THR A 309 8.62 -9.89 -6.35
C THR A 309 7.39 -10.30 -7.14
N ASP A 310 7.24 -9.72 -8.33
CA ASP A 310 6.09 -9.94 -9.21
C ASP A 310 6.49 -10.78 -10.43
N TYR A 311 6.14 -12.06 -10.38
CA TYR A 311 6.41 -13.00 -11.47
C TYR A 311 5.48 -12.84 -12.67
N THR A 312 4.54 -11.90 -12.66
CA THR A 312 3.80 -11.55 -13.89
C THR A 312 4.70 -10.87 -14.94
N LYS A 313 5.82 -10.28 -14.51
CA LYS A 313 6.83 -9.65 -15.41
C LYS A 313 7.99 -10.58 -15.75
N VAL A 314 7.86 -11.87 -15.45
CA VAL A 314 8.98 -12.83 -15.54
C VAL A 314 9.60 -12.92 -16.94
N MET A 315 8.82 -12.70 -18.00
CA MET A 315 9.33 -12.73 -19.38
C MET A 315 10.35 -11.64 -19.66
N GLU A 316 10.14 -10.42 -19.15
CA GLU A 316 11.09 -9.32 -19.35
C GLU A 316 12.42 -9.61 -18.68
N GLU A 317 12.39 -10.24 -17.51
CA GLU A 317 13.59 -10.61 -16.77
C GLU A 317 14.29 -11.81 -17.43
N LEU A 318 13.54 -12.80 -17.88
CA LEU A 318 14.09 -13.98 -18.55
C LEU A 318 14.82 -13.59 -19.85
N LYS A 319 14.25 -12.67 -20.64
CA LYS A 319 14.87 -12.14 -21.87
C LYS A 319 16.21 -11.42 -21.64
N LYS A 320 16.45 -10.90 -20.44
CA LYS A 320 17.74 -10.25 -20.09
C LYS A 320 18.84 -11.26 -19.76
N LEU A 321 18.46 -12.48 -19.38
CA LEU A 321 19.38 -13.50 -18.85
C LEU A 321 19.57 -14.68 -19.80
N GLY A 322 18.58 -14.94 -20.65
CA GLY A 322 18.54 -16.11 -21.52
C GLY A 322 18.18 -15.79 -22.96
N LYS A 323 18.39 -16.80 -23.80
CA LYS A 323 18.00 -16.85 -25.21
C LYS A 323 17.28 -18.16 -25.48
N LEU A 324 16.60 -18.23 -26.61
CA LEU A 324 15.98 -19.46 -27.07
C LEU A 324 17.04 -20.42 -27.63
N LYS A 325 16.87 -21.71 -27.37
CA LYS A 325 17.65 -22.76 -28.02
C LYS A 325 17.39 -22.72 -29.53
N ASN A 326 18.44 -22.95 -30.33
CA ASN A 326 18.38 -22.91 -31.79
C ASN A 326 17.16 -23.70 -32.34
N GLY A 327 16.34 -23.04 -33.15
CA GLY A 327 15.16 -23.64 -33.81
C GLY A 327 13.80 -23.30 -33.17
N ALA A 328 13.78 -22.66 -32.01
CA ALA A 328 12.55 -22.26 -31.33
C ALA A 328 12.08 -20.84 -31.77
N LYS A 329 10.79 -20.66 -32.08
CA LYS A 329 10.20 -19.35 -32.39
C LYS A 329 9.65 -18.70 -31.12
N GLU A 330 9.95 -17.43 -30.91
CA GLU A 330 9.59 -16.68 -29.69
C GLU A 330 8.07 -16.57 -29.47
N ALA A 331 7.29 -16.50 -30.55
CA ALA A 331 5.83 -16.43 -30.50
C ALA A 331 5.16 -17.65 -29.84
N ASP A 332 5.85 -18.81 -29.82
CA ASP A 332 5.29 -20.08 -29.33
C ASP A 332 5.78 -20.44 -27.92
N ILE A 333 6.53 -19.55 -27.25
CA ILE A 333 7.31 -19.85 -26.03
C ILE A 333 7.14 -18.73 -25.01
N LEU A 334 5.90 -18.38 -24.72
CA LEU A 334 5.55 -17.47 -23.64
C LEU A 334 5.55 -18.21 -22.29
N ILE A 335 6.10 -17.58 -21.26
CA ILE A 335 5.94 -17.99 -19.87
C ILE A 335 5.14 -16.90 -19.19
N ASP A 336 3.90 -17.22 -18.82
CA ASP A 336 2.99 -16.20 -18.32
C ASP A 336 2.28 -16.67 -17.06
N PHE A 337 2.34 -15.83 -16.02
CA PHE A 337 1.68 -16.04 -14.75
C PHE A 337 0.56 -15.02 -14.50
N SER A 338 0.15 -14.20 -15.48
CA SER A 338 -1.01 -13.32 -15.30
C SER A 338 -2.32 -14.13 -15.27
N ASN A 339 -3.23 -13.77 -14.37
CA ASN A 339 -4.61 -14.30 -14.34
C ASN A 339 -5.57 -13.42 -15.15
#